data_AF-A0AAE1IB61-F1
#
_entry.id   AF-A0AAE1IB61-F1
#
_cell.length_a   1.000
_cell.length_b   1.000
_cell.length_c   1.000
_cell.angle_alpha   90.00
_cell.angle_beta   90.00
_cell.angle_gamma   90.00
#
_symmetry.space_group_name_H-M   'P 1'
#
loop_
_entity.id
_entity.type
_entity.pdbx_description
1 polymer ?
#
loop_
_entity_poly.entity_id
_entity_poly.type
_entity_poly.pdbx_seq_one_letter_code
_entity_poly.pdbx_strand_id
1 'polypeptide(L)'
;MATDRGLEISSAFPFEKKKAQVLGRHMAYVDVGTSSSGPVTVFLHGNPTSSYLWRNIFPHVAKNSRCIVPDLIGFGDSDKVAGLEYRVRDHQRYIDAFLDAVLPSERVILVIHDWGSALGLDWASRHEDRVAGVVLMEWIAALNNWNTRDETFRDLFQKFRTPELGRTMIIEQNFFVEKLLPKGVIRGLTDEEMVHYCRPFLNPIDREPVWRFPNEIPIEGHPKEVVEKAQRYTAWLLASELPKLFFWVKPGTFVREQDFERLSGQMSNVKTVFLGAGSHFVQEDYPHSIGQEIVAWMAELGLSGTLWAASHNHHLAAINNDRFRIETTTDMPSWSPSKLSSSLLSNIRNHPILFTSAIAIIPLAALAVPSYRGYIDLGPGGLPHNVFGWLLQGALRPLTLKSTLDQSVFKKPGVSDSYEPHGTTRFLHEPLAQRRGNRPVIPNYVAPQRQATEKGDKALMDRMNDHLQDLASRRPETLAVKASGLEARNNPALWLTGTPLPKYLMKSTKGEIVHVHSEASSHMVLSLTDAEEAMAKGWAELHPLSGVMGRIPLPYVMIYAPRDEEEFGVWTKFVDAAIAFTTAGQH
;
A
#
# COMPACT_ATOMS: atom_id res chain seq x y z
N MET A 1 0.88 21.87 2.02
CA MET A 1 -0.44 21.21 2.06
C MET A 1 -1.05 21.28 0.67
N ALA A 2 -1.64 20.20 0.18
CA ALA A 2 -2.29 20.20 -1.14
C ALA A 2 -3.62 20.97 -1.08
N THR A 3 -3.98 21.65 -2.16
CA THR A 3 -5.23 22.42 -2.24
C THR A 3 -5.97 22.14 -3.54
N ASP A 4 -7.29 22.25 -3.47
CA ASP A 4 -8.20 22.25 -4.63
C ASP A 4 -9.18 23.42 -4.46
N ARG A 5 -9.27 24.29 -5.48
CA ARG A 5 -9.92 25.61 -5.42
C ARG A 5 -9.47 26.48 -4.22
N GLY A 6 -8.20 26.36 -3.83
CA GLY A 6 -7.64 27.11 -2.69
C GLY A 6 -8.09 26.63 -1.31
N LEU A 7 -8.87 25.54 -1.24
CA LEU A 7 -9.25 24.87 0.00
C LEU A 7 -8.27 23.71 0.28
N GLU A 8 -7.94 23.51 1.55
CA GLU A 8 -7.05 22.44 2.00
C GLU A 8 -7.69 21.06 1.83
N ILE A 9 -6.95 20.15 1.21
CA ILE A 9 -7.32 18.73 1.14
C ILE A 9 -6.88 18.06 2.45
N SER A 10 -7.83 17.83 3.36
CA SER A 10 -7.55 17.32 4.69
C SER A 10 -7.32 15.81 4.73
N SER A 11 -6.38 15.36 5.56
CA SER A 11 -6.21 13.95 5.96
C SER A 11 -7.21 13.51 7.05
N ALA A 12 -7.91 14.45 7.69
CA ALA A 12 -8.76 14.13 8.83
C ALA A 12 -10.06 13.41 8.42
N PHE A 13 -10.50 12.48 9.29
CA PHE A 13 -11.84 11.87 9.20
C PHE A 13 -12.63 12.07 10.50
N PRO A 14 -13.12 13.30 10.78
CA PRO A 14 -13.80 13.64 12.03
C PRO A 14 -15.27 13.20 12.05
N PHE A 15 -15.59 12.05 11.44
CA PHE A 15 -16.97 11.59 11.28
C PHE A 15 -17.19 10.26 12.01
N GLU A 16 -18.22 10.23 12.84
CA GLU A 16 -18.66 9.00 13.49
C GLU A 16 -19.27 8.05 12.45
N LYS A 17 -18.91 6.78 12.52
CA LYS A 17 -19.51 5.72 11.72
C LYS A 17 -20.55 4.96 12.54
N LYS A 18 -21.77 4.92 12.02
CA LYS A 18 -22.83 4.03 12.47
C LYS A 18 -22.59 2.62 11.94
N LYS A 19 -23.27 1.62 12.51
CA LYS A 19 -23.24 0.23 12.06
C LYS A 19 -24.66 -0.25 11.74
N ALA A 20 -24.87 -0.72 10.52
CA ALA A 20 -26.11 -1.36 10.11
C ALA A 20 -25.94 -2.89 10.16
N GLN A 21 -26.93 -3.60 10.70
CA GLN A 21 -26.96 -5.06 10.68
C GLN A 21 -27.48 -5.53 9.31
N VAL A 22 -26.61 -6.15 8.52
CA VAL A 22 -26.87 -6.58 7.15
C VAL A 22 -26.42 -8.03 6.99
N LEU A 23 -27.35 -8.93 6.66
CA LEU A 23 -27.08 -10.36 6.43
C LEU A 23 -26.29 -11.02 7.59
N GLY A 24 -26.59 -10.65 8.84
CA GLY A 24 -25.92 -11.17 10.04
C GLY A 24 -24.51 -10.60 10.29
N ARG A 25 -24.09 -9.56 9.56
CA ARG A 25 -22.84 -8.82 9.74
C ARG A 25 -23.08 -7.33 9.93
N HIS A 26 -22.07 -6.59 10.39
CA HIS A 26 -22.12 -5.15 10.48
C HIS A 26 -21.47 -4.49 9.26
N MET A 27 -22.21 -3.58 8.63
CA MET A 27 -21.65 -2.63 7.68
C MET A 27 -21.55 -1.25 8.33
N ALA A 28 -20.34 -0.68 8.32
CA ALA A 28 -20.09 0.65 8.82
C ALA A 28 -20.47 1.69 7.78
N TYR A 29 -21.02 2.83 8.22
CA TYR A 29 -21.38 3.92 7.32
C TYR A 29 -21.44 5.26 8.05
N VAL A 30 -21.17 6.34 7.32
CA VAL A 30 -21.45 7.71 7.79
C VAL A 30 -22.89 8.07 7.40
N ASP A 31 -23.58 8.75 8.32
CA ASP A 31 -24.94 9.26 8.13
C ASP A 31 -25.02 10.69 8.68
N VAL A 32 -24.91 11.65 7.77
CA VAL A 32 -24.78 13.08 8.10
C VAL A 32 -25.64 13.94 7.18
N GLY A 33 -25.82 15.20 7.54
CA GLY A 33 -26.58 16.16 6.75
C GLY A 33 -28.05 16.23 7.13
N THR A 34 -28.77 17.15 6.49
CA THR A 34 -30.15 17.47 6.87
C THR A 34 -31.14 16.52 6.19
N SER A 35 -31.91 15.81 7.01
CA SER A 35 -33.10 15.07 6.55
C SER A 35 -34.19 16.09 6.19
N SER A 36 -34.20 16.52 4.95
CA SER A 36 -35.29 17.32 4.35
C SER A 36 -35.93 16.51 3.22
N SER A 37 -37.11 16.92 2.76
CA SER A 37 -38.02 16.17 1.88
C SER A 37 -37.47 15.74 0.50
N GLY A 38 -36.19 15.94 0.21
CA GLY A 38 -35.50 15.57 -1.03
C GLY A 38 -34.81 14.20 -0.99
N PRO A 39 -34.17 13.80 -2.12
CA PRO A 39 -33.46 12.53 -2.20
C PRO A 39 -32.23 12.48 -1.29
N VAL A 40 -31.91 11.27 -0.82
CA VAL A 40 -30.72 10.98 -0.02
C VAL A 40 -29.53 10.74 -0.95
N THR A 41 -28.39 11.38 -0.69
CA THR A 41 -27.18 11.15 -1.48
C THR A 41 -26.39 9.97 -0.91
N VAL A 42 -26.17 8.94 -1.73
CA VAL A 42 -25.42 7.73 -1.36
C VAL A 42 -24.09 7.71 -2.08
N PHE A 43 -22.99 7.58 -1.34
CA PHE A 43 -21.63 7.58 -1.86
C PHE A 43 -21.04 6.17 -1.83
N LEU A 44 -20.75 5.57 -2.98
CA LEU A 44 -20.19 4.22 -3.06
C LEU A 44 -18.75 4.24 -3.56
N HIS A 45 -17.84 3.82 -2.70
CA HIS A 45 -16.42 3.68 -3.00
C HIS A 45 -16.11 2.36 -3.75
N GLY A 46 -14.86 2.20 -4.20
CA GLY A 46 -14.36 0.98 -4.84
C GLY A 46 -13.11 0.40 -4.17
N ASN A 47 -12.22 -0.19 -4.96
CA ASN A 47 -11.02 -0.87 -4.49
C ASN A 47 -9.79 0.05 -4.45
N PRO A 48 -8.95 0.07 -3.41
CA PRO A 48 -9.08 -0.57 -2.09
C PRO A 48 -9.52 0.43 -1.02
N THR A 49 -10.50 1.27 -1.34
CA THR A 49 -10.81 2.46 -0.54
C THR A 49 -11.92 2.17 0.49
N SER A 50 -12.52 3.23 1.03
CA SER A 50 -13.61 3.16 2.00
C SER A 50 -14.41 4.47 1.93
N SER A 51 -15.34 4.69 2.87
CA SER A 51 -15.98 5.99 3.10
C SER A 51 -14.97 7.15 3.21
N TYR A 52 -13.72 6.85 3.62
CA TYR A 52 -12.62 7.80 3.74
C TYR A 52 -12.28 8.51 2.42
N LEU A 53 -12.52 7.87 1.27
CA LEU A 53 -12.32 8.48 -0.06
C LEU A 53 -13.17 9.74 -0.25
N TRP A 54 -14.32 9.79 0.41
CA TRP A 54 -15.31 10.85 0.25
C TRP A 54 -15.18 11.97 1.30
N ARG A 55 -14.20 11.90 2.21
CA ARG A 55 -14.08 12.76 3.40
C ARG A 55 -14.06 14.26 3.12
N ASN A 56 -13.52 14.66 1.97
CA ASN A 56 -13.43 16.05 1.54
C ASN A 56 -14.54 16.44 0.53
N ILE A 57 -15.43 15.51 0.15
CA ILE A 57 -16.51 15.70 -0.83
C ILE A 57 -17.87 15.81 -0.15
N PHE A 58 -18.28 14.77 0.60
CA PHE A 58 -19.62 14.74 1.17
C PHE A 58 -19.91 15.90 2.15
N PRO A 59 -18.93 16.56 2.82
CA PRO A 59 -19.25 17.74 3.65
C PRO A 59 -19.81 18.92 2.87
N HIS A 60 -19.54 19.03 1.57
CA HIS A 60 -20.20 20.04 0.72
C HIS A 60 -21.67 19.68 0.51
N VAL A 61 -21.93 18.41 0.22
CA VAL A 61 -23.26 17.88 -0.11
C VAL A 61 -24.17 17.77 1.13
N ALA A 62 -23.60 17.43 2.29
CA ALA A 62 -24.30 17.25 3.56
C ALA A 62 -25.02 18.53 4.03
N LYS A 63 -24.65 19.70 3.51
CA LYS A 63 -25.34 20.97 3.77
C LYS A 63 -26.73 21.03 3.15
N ASN A 64 -26.98 20.24 2.10
CA ASN A 64 -28.18 20.32 1.27
C ASN A 64 -28.95 19.01 1.11
N SER A 65 -28.35 17.87 1.48
CA SER A 65 -28.98 16.55 1.46
C SER A 65 -28.38 15.65 2.56
N ARG A 66 -29.20 14.72 3.08
CA ARG A 66 -28.71 13.62 3.90
C ARG A 66 -27.75 12.76 3.07
N CYS A 67 -26.57 12.50 3.60
CA CYS A 67 -25.52 11.72 2.96
C CYS A 67 -25.35 10.38 3.70
N ILE A 68 -25.42 9.29 2.95
CA ILE A 68 -25.12 7.92 3.41
C ILE A 68 -23.84 7.44 2.71
N VAL A 69 -22.80 7.18 3.49
CA VAL A 69 -21.45 6.85 2.97
C VAL A 69 -20.99 5.52 3.56
N PRO A 70 -21.42 4.37 3.01
CA PRO A 70 -21.04 3.06 3.52
C PRO A 70 -19.60 2.68 3.20
N ASP A 71 -19.03 1.86 4.08
CA ASP A 71 -17.91 0.99 3.77
C ASP A 71 -18.46 -0.33 3.21
N LEU A 72 -18.01 -0.75 2.02
CA LEU A 72 -18.35 -2.06 1.46
C LEU A 72 -17.95 -3.17 2.44
N ILE A 73 -18.69 -4.29 2.45
CA ILE A 73 -18.33 -5.45 3.28
C ILE A 73 -16.89 -5.88 3.01
N GLY A 74 -16.09 -6.16 4.04
CA GLY A 74 -14.65 -6.44 3.88
C GLY A 74 -13.76 -5.19 3.78
N PHE A 75 -14.29 -3.99 3.57
CA PHE A 75 -13.55 -2.73 3.48
C PHE A 75 -13.78 -1.85 4.71
N GLY A 76 -12.92 -0.84 4.89
CA GLY A 76 -13.05 0.14 5.97
C GLY A 76 -13.31 -0.50 7.34
N ASP A 77 -14.35 -0.01 8.02
CA ASP A 77 -14.83 -0.46 9.33
C ASP A 77 -15.96 -1.49 9.26
N SER A 78 -16.34 -1.93 8.06
CA SER A 78 -17.26 -3.05 7.87
C SER A 78 -16.59 -4.38 8.22
N ASP A 79 -17.40 -5.33 8.70
CA ASP A 79 -16.94 -6.64 9.15
C ASP A 79 -16.13 -7.36 8.07
N LYS A 80 -15.10 -8.08 8.51
CA LYS A 80 -14.30 -9.00 7.71
C LYS A 80 -14.89 -10.41 7.84
N VAL A 81 -15.55 -10.90 6.79
CA VAL A 81 -16.29 -12.17 6.80
C VAL A 81 -15.38 -13.32 6.39
N ALA A 82 -15.04 -14.18 7.35
CA ALA A 82 -14.24 -15.38 7.08
C ALA A 82 -14.94 -16.30 6.07
N GLY A 83 -14.20 -16.75 5.05
CA GLY A 83 -14.68 -17.67 4.03
C GLY A 83 -15.56 -17.05 2.93
N LEU A 84 -15.85 -15.75 3.00
CA LEU A 84 -16.52 -15.05 1.89
C LEU A 84 -15.53 -14.87 0.72
N GLU A 85 -15.94 -15.19 -0.49
CA GLU A 85 -15.09 -15.06 -1.69
C GLU A 85 -14.92 -13.61 -2.16
N TYR A 86 -15.77 -12.70 -1.67
CA TYR A 86 -15.84 -11.27 -2.01
C TYR A 86 -16.06 -10.99 -3.50
N ARG A 87 -16.79 -11.86 -4.18
CA ARG A 87 -17.14 -11.66 -5.60
C ARG A 87 -18.07 -10.47 -5.75
N VAL A 88 -18.22 -9.95 -6.97
CA VAL A 88 -19.14 -8.82 -7.23
C VAL A 88 -20.57 -9.16 -6.79
N ARG A 89 -21.02 -10.41 -6.97
CA ARG A 89 -22.32 -10.89 -6.48
C ARG A 89 -22.46 -10.85 -4.96
N ASP A 90 -21.37 -11.09 -4.23
CA ASP A 90 -21.38 -11.03 -2.77
C ASP A 90 -21.56 -9.58 -2.33
N HIS A 91 -20.75 -8.67 -2.87
CA HIS A 91 -20.89 -7.24 -2.62
C HIS A 91 -22.28 -6.71 -3.01
N GLN A 92 -22.86 -7.17 -4.13
CA GLN A 92 -24.21 -6.75 -4.53
C GLN A 92 -25.25 -7.15 -3.48
N ARG A 93 -25.21 -8.38 -2.96
CA ARG A 93 -26.15 -8.84 -1.92
C ARG A 93 -26.07 -7.99 -0.66
N TYR A 94 -24.87 -7.60 -0.26
CA TYR A 94 -24.67 -6.73 0.90
C TYR A 94 -25.13 -5.29 0.64
N ILE A 95 -24.88 -4.74 -0.55
CA ILE A 95 -25.36 -3.39 -0.90
C ILE A 95 -26.88 -3.35 -1.00
N ASP A 96 -27.51 -4.33 -1.64
CA ASP A 96 -28.97 -4.42 -1.73
C ASP A 96 -29.60 -4.44 -0.32
N ALA A 97 -29.13 -5.36 0.53
CA ALA A 97 -29.64 -5.47 1.89
C ALA A 97 -29.28 -4.27 2.79
N PHE A 98 -28.16 -3.60 2.55
CA PHE A 98 -27.80 -2.37 3.25
C PHE A 98 -28.73 -1.22 2.88
N LEU A 99 -29.00 -1.02 1.59
CA LEU A 99 -29.90 0.04 1.14
C LEU A 99 -31.33 -0.22 1.61
N ASP A 100 -31.81 -1.46 1.58
CA ASP A 100 -33.14 -1.79 2.13
C ASP A 100 -33.23 -1.52 3.64
N ALA A 101 -32.15 -1.78 4.40
CA ALA A 101 -32.14 -1.58 5.84
C ALA A 101 -32.02 -0.11 6.25
N VAL A 102 -31.22 0.69 5.52
CA VAL A 102 -30.90 2.07 5.90
C VAL A 102 -31.81 3.09 5.20
N LEU A 103 -32.29 2.75 4.00
CA LEU A 103 -33.11 3.59 3.13
C LEU A 103 -34.23 2.73 2.53
N PRO A 104 -35.24 2.32 3.31
CA PRO A 104 -36.28 1.41 2.83
C PRO A 104 -37.18 2.01 1.75
N SER A 105 -37.31 3.34 1.67
CA SER A 105 -38.32 4.00 0.81
C SER A 105 -37.81 5.24 0.08
N GLU A 106 -36.68 5.77 0.48
CA GLU A 106 -36.14 7.02 -0.01
C GLU A 106 -35.67 6.87 -1.45
N ARG A 107 -35.87 7.94 -2.25
CA ARG A 107 -35.18 8.11 -3.53
C ARG A 107 -33.74 8.54 -3.27
N VAL A 108 -32.82 8.09 -4.11
CA VAL A 108 -31.38 8.30 -3.91
C VAL A 108 -30.72 9.01 -5.08
N ILE A 109 -29.73 9.85 -4.77
CA ILE A 109 -28.72 10.28 -5.72
C ILE A 109 -27.49 9.42 -5.48
N LEU A 110 -27.01 8.74 -6.52
CA LEU A 110 -25.83 7.87 -6.42
C LEU A 110 -24.58 8.65 -6.80
N VAL A 111 -23.59 8.73 -5.91
CA VAL A 111 -22.25 9.25 -6.18
C VAL A 111 -21.27 8.10 -6.17
N ILE A 112 -20.74 7.74 -7.33
CA ILE A 112 -20.17 6.42 -7.54
C ILE A 112 -18.83 6.44 -8.28
N HIS A 113 -17.94 5.52 -7.87
CA HIS A 113 -16.58 5.37 -8.36
C HIS A 113 -16.18 3.89 -8.41
N ASP A 114 -15.37 3.49 -9.40
CA ASP A 114 -14.78 2.14 -9.50
C ASP A 114 -15.81 1.03 -9.24
N TRP A 115 -15.58 0.05 -8.34
CA TRP A 115 -16.55 -1.01 -8.03
C TRP A 115 -17.85 -0.50 -7.41
N GLY A 116 -17.81 0.63 -6.71
CA GLY A 116 -19.02 1.33 -6.25
C GLY A 116 -19.92 1.75 -7.40
N SER A 117 -19.36 2.03 -8.58
CA SER A 117 -20.15 2.29 -9.79
C SER A 117 -20.84 1.05 -10.35
N ALA A 118 -20.16 -0.09 -10.41
CA ALA A 118 -20.78 -1.33 -10.89
C ALA A 118 -21.93 -1.78 -9.97
N LEU A 119 -21.73 -1.65 -8.64
CA LEU A 119 -22.73 -1.99 -7.63
C LEU A 119 -23.92 -1.01 -7.64
N GLY A 120 -23.62 0.28 -7.68
CA GLY A 120 -24.62 1.34 -7.69
C GLY A 120 -25.47 1.35 -8.96
N LEU A 121 -24.84 1.21 -10.14
CA LEU A 121 -25.55 1.20 -11.42
C LEU A 121 -26.39 -0.07 -11.61
N ASP A 122 -25.91 -1.23 -11.17
CA ASP A 122 -26.75 -2.43 -11.20
C ASP A 122 -27.95 -2.30 -10.26
N TRP A 123 -27.76 -1.78 -9.04
CA TRP A 123 -28.89 -1.49 -8.15
C TRP A 123 -29.85 -0.50 -8.78
N ALA A 124 -29.35 0.60 -9.36
CA ALA A 124 -30.15 1.62 -10.01
C ALA A 124 -30.96 1.07 -11.19
N SER A 125 -30.36 0.22 -12.02
CA SER A 125 -31.04 -0.41 -13.16
C SER A 125 -32.21 -1.33 -12.76
N ARG A 126 -32.23 -1.80 -11.51
CA ARG A 126 -33.31 -2.64 -10.95
C ARG A 126 -34.34 -1.83 -10.14
N HIS A 127 -34.03 -0.57 -9.81
CA HIS A 127 -34.81 0.30 -8.94
C HIS A 127 -34.85 1.74 -9.48
N GLU A 128 -35.06 1.90 -10.79
CA GLU A 128 -34.98 3.21 -11.46
C GLU A 128 -35.97 4.24 -10.85
N ASP A 129 -37.13 3.78 -10.39
CA ASP A 129 -38.13 4.56 -9.66
C ASP A 129 -37.57 5.19 -8.37
N ARG A 130 -36.58 4.53 -7.76
CA ARG A 130 -35.89 4.97 -6.55
C ARG A 130 -34.67 5.84 -6.83
N VAL A 131 -34.33 6.14 -8.08
CA VAL A 131 -33.12 6.91 -8.41
C VAL A 131 -33.52 8.31 -8.85
N ALA A 132 -32.97 9.33 -8.20
CA ALA A 132 -33.17 10.75 -8.54
C ALA A 132 -32.07 11.30 -9.48
N GLY A 133 -30.90 10.67 -9.50
CA GLY A 133 -29.82 11.00 -10.43
C GLY A 133 -28.53 10.26 -10.11
N VAL A 134 -27.56 10.33 -11.03
CA VAL A 134 -26.31 9.57 -10.95
C VAL A 134 -25.11 10.47 -11.21
N VAL A 135 -24.14 10.44 -10.30
CA VAL A 135 -22.86 11.14 -10.40
C VAL A 135 -21.74 10.13 -10.63
N LEU A 136 -21.06 10.24 -11.76
CA LEU A 136 -20.08 9.28 -12.28
C LEU A 136 -18.67 9.85 -12.26
N MET A 137 -17.71 9.03 -11.85
CA MET A 137 -16.27 9.28 -12.03
C MET A 137 -15.53 7.95 -12.08
N GLU A 138 -14.59 7.79 -13.03
CA GLU A 138 -13.72 6.60 -13.13
C GLU A 138 -14.46 5.26 -12.90
N TRP A 139 -15.60 5.12 -13.59
CA TRP A 139 -16.55 4.01 -13.41
C TRP A 139 -16.14 2.77 -14.22
N ILE A 140 -16.67 1.61 -13.83
CA ILE A 140 -16.40 0.33 -14.50
C ILE A 140 -17.42 0.09 -15.60
N ALA A 141 -16.94 -0.02 -16.83
CA ALA A 141 -17.68 -0.56 -17.96
C ALA A 141 -17.00 -1.83 -18.48
N ALA A 142 -17.72 -2.68 -19.23
CA ALA A 142 -17.13 -3.85 -19.86
C ALA A 142 -16.04 -3.45 -20.87
N LEU A 143 -14.86 -4.08 -20.77
CA LEU A 143 -13.74 -3.86 -21.68
C LEU A 143 -13.70 -4.98 -22.72
N ASN A 144 -13.94 -4.62 -23.98
CA ASN A 144 -13.98 -5.60 -25.07
C ASN A 144 -12.63 -6.28 -25.32
N ASN A 145 -11.52 -5.56 -25.08
CA ASN A 145 -10.17 -6.09 -25.26
C ASN A 145 -9.16 -5.44 -24.30
N TRP A 146 -8.06 -6.15 -24.01
CA TRP A 146 -6.94 -5.62 -23.22
C TRP A 146 -6.18 -4.48 -23.93
N ASN A 147 -6.23 -4.44 -25.26
CA ASN A 147 -5.48 -3.50 -26.09
C ASN A 147 -6.05 -2.06 -26.06
N THR A 148 -7.24 -1.87 -25.50
CA THR A 148 -7.80 -0.54 -25.20
C THR A 148 -7.05 0.16 -24.06
N ARG A 149 -6.22 -0.59 -23.32
CA ARG A 149 -5.42 -0.09 -22.20
C ARG A 149 -3.93 -0.07 -22.57
N ASP A 150 -3.18 0.82 -21.90
CA ASP A 150 -1.74 0.90 -22.11
C ASP A 150 -1.04 -0.35 -21.57
N GLU A 151 0.23 -0.52 -21.95
CA GLU A 151 1.00 -1.70 -21.60
C GLU A 151 1.19 -1.87 -20.10
N THR A 152 1.28 -0.75 -19.36
CA THR A 152 1.49 -0.77 -17.91
C THR A 152 0.24 -1.30 -17.21
N PHE A 153 -0.94 -0.81 -17.58
CA PHE A 153 -2.21 -1.32 -17.08
C PHE A 153 -2.38 -2.79 -17.42
N ARG A 154 -2.16 -3.18 -18.68
CA ARG A 154 -2.33 -4.55 -19.15
C ARG A 154 -1.43 -5.52 -18.39
N ASP A 155 -0.13 -5.26 -18.33
CA ASP A 155 0.84 -6.10 -17.63
C ASP A 155 0.49 -6.26 -16.15
N LEU A 156 0.17 -5.15 -15.48
CA LEU A 156 -0.09 -5.17 -14.05
C LEU A 156 -1.38 -5.92 -13.70
N PHE A 157 -2.49 -5.65 -14.41
CA PHE A 157 -3.76 -6.29 -14.13
C PHE A 157 -3.80 -7.75 -14.59
N GLN A 158 -3.03 -8.14 -15.60
CA GLN A 158 -2.81 -9.56 -15.92
C GLN A 158 -2.08 -10.27 -14.78
N LYS A 159 -1.05 -9.65 -14.18
CA LYS A 159 -0.34 -10.22 -13.02
C LYS A 159 -1.23 -10.39 -11.80
N PHE A 160 -2.09 -9.40 -11.50
CA PHE A 160 -3.07 -9.50 -10.42
C PHE A 160 -4.09 -10.64 -10.62
N ARG A 161 -4.37 -10.98 -11.87
CA ARG A 161 -5.32 -12.03 -12.28
C ARG A 161 -4.70 -13.41 -12.42
N THR A 162 -3.40 -13.54 -12.16
CA THR A 162 -2.71 -14.83 -12.07
C THR A 162 -2.84 -15.34 -10.63
N PRO A 163 -3.34 -16.57 -10.38
CA PRO A 163 -3.76 -16.99 -9.04
C PRO A 163 -2.69 -16.81 -7.95
N GLU A 164 -1.50 -17.38 -8.12
CA GLU A 164 -0.45 -17.32 -7.11
C GLU A 164 0.24 -15.96 -7.10
N LEU A 165 0.60 -15.43 -8.28
CA LEU A 165 1.30 -14.16 -8.41
C LEU A 165 0.46 -12.98 -7.90
N GLY A 166 -0.81 -12.92 -8.31
CA GLY A 166 -1.73 -11.87 -7.89
C GLY A 166 -2.01 -11.91 -6.39
N ARG A 167 -2.14 -13.11 -5.81
CA ARG A 167 -2.27 -13.26 -4.35
C ARG A 167 -1.01 -12.82 -3.63
N THR A 168 0.18 -13.21 -4.11
CA THR A 168 1.43 -12.70 -3.54
C THR A 168 1.53 -11.18 -3.61
N MET A 169 1.23 -10.58 -4.75
CA MET A 169 1.28 -9.13 -4.91
C MET A 169 0.27 -8.41 -4.01
N ILE A 170 -0.99 -8.85 -4.00
CA ILE A 170 -2.06 -8.09 -3.34
C ILE A 170 -2.22 -8.49 -1.88
N ILE A 171 -2.26 -9.80 -1.59
CA ILE A 171 -2.51 -10.32 -0.25
C ILE A 171 -1.23 -10.29 0.59
N GLU A 172 -0.10 -10.78 0.07
CA GLU A 172 1.11 -10.86 0.90
C GLU A 172 1.86 -9.52 0.95
N GLN A 173 1.99 -8.83 -0.19
CA GLN A 173 2.77 -7.60 -0.31
C GLN A 173 1.93 -6.31 -0.19
N ASN A 174 0.61 -6.42 -0.03
CA ASN A 174 -0.30 -5.27 0.05
C ASN A 174 -0.15 -4.28 -1.13
N PHE A 175 0.31 -4.76 -2.30
CA PHE A 175 0.77 -3.91 -3.40
C PHE A 175 -0.34 -2.96 -3.88
N PHE A 176 -1.58 -3.41 -3.88
CA PHE A 176 -2.71 -2.60 -4.34
C PHE A 176 -2.89 -1.35 -3.47
N VAL A 177 -2.81 -1.49 -2.14
CA VAL A 177 -2.97 -0.37 -1.20
C VAL A 177 -1.69 0.46 -1.13
N GLU A 178 -0.53 -0.17 -0.95
CA GLU A 178 0.72 0.56 -0.66
C GLU A 178 1.43 1.13 -1.89
N LYS A 179 1.10 0.64 -3.09
CA LYS A 179 1.80 1.03 -4.33
C LYS A 179 0.84 1.51 -5.41
N LEU A 180 -0.26 0.82 -5.65
CA LEU A 180 -1.15 1.17 -6.75
C LEU A 180 -2.06 2.35 -6.43
N LEU A 181 -2.70 2.35 -5.25
CA LEU A 181 -3.53 3.46 -4.76
C LEU A 181 -2.78 4.81 -4.81
N PRO A 182 -1.61 5.00 -4.18
CA PRO A 182 -0.92 6.29 -4.22
C PRO A 182 -0.44 6.67 -5.62
N LYS A 183 -0.14 5.72 -6.51
CA LYS A 183 0.18 6.01 -7.92
C LYS A 183 -1.02 6.51 -8.72
N GLY A 184 -2.23 6.18 -8.30
CA GLY A 184 -3.48 6.63 -8.92
C GLY A 184 -3.94 8.02 -8.47
N VAL A 185 -3.15 8.70 -7.62
CA VAL A 185 -3.39 10.06 -7.11
C VAL A 185 -2.26 10.97 -7.59
N ILE A 186 -2.57 12.01 -8.36
CA ILE A 186 -1.53 12.86 -8.98
C ILE A 186 -0.81 13.72 -7.95
N ARG A 187 -1.53 14.31 -7.00
CA ARG A 187 -0.92 15.14 -5.96
C ARG A 187 -0.02 14.35 -4.98
N GLY A 188 -0.10 13.02 -5.02
CA GLY A 188 0.45 12.13 -4.00
C GLY A 188 -0.37 12.13 -2.72
N LEU A 189 -0.35 10.99 -2.02
CA LEU A 189 -0.97 10.84 -0.69
C LEU A 189 0.07 11.12 0.40
N THR A 190 -0.36 11.75 1.49
CA THR A 190 0.48 11.93 2.68
C THR A 190 0.57 10.63 3.48
N ASP A 191 1.54 10.54 4.39
CA ASP A 191 1.67 9.39 5.28
C ASP A 191 0.43 9.21 6.16
N GLU A 192 -0.16 10.31 6.63
CA GLU A 192 -1.40 10.28 7.41
C GLU A 192 -2.58 9.70 6.61
N GLU A 193 -2.70 10.07 5.33
CA GLU A 193 -3.72 9.52 4.45
C GLU A 193 -3.49 8.03 4.18
N MET A 194 -2.23 7.64 4.00
CA MET A 194 -1.85 6.24 3.83
C MET A 194 -2.15 5.41 5.08
N VAL A 195 -2.02 5.96 6.30
CA VAL A 195 -2.45 5.29 7.53
C VAL A 195 -3.94 4.93 7.47
N HIS A 196 -4.80 5.87 7.04
CA HIS A 196 -6.23 5.61 6.91
C HIS A 196 -6.55 4.51 5.88
N TYR A 197 -5.85 4.51 4.74
CA TYR A 197 -6.05 3.51 3.69
C TYR A 197 -5.49 2.14 4.03
N CYS A 198 -4.35 2.05 4.72
CA CYS A 198 -3.73 0.79 5.11
C CYS A 198 -4.43 0.11 6.30
N ARG A 199 -5.04 0.88 7.20
CA ARG A 199 -5.61 0.38 8.46
C ARG A 199 -6.56 -0.83 8.32
N PRO A 200 -7.49 -0.91 7.34
CA PRO A 200 -8.36 -2.08 7.19
C PRO A 200 -7.66 -3.35 6.71
N PHE A 201 -6.40 -3.23 6.28
CA PHE A 201 -5.65 -4.25 5.54
C PHE A 201 -4.29 -4.56 6.19
N LEU A 202 -4.14 -4.27 7.49
CA LEU A 202 -2.90 -4.57 8.21
C LEU A 202 -2.60 -6.07 8.23
N ASN A 203 -3.64 -6.92 8.34
CA ASN A 203 -3.47 -8.37 8.25
C ASN A 203 -3.64 -8.84 6.79
N PRO A 204 -2.77 -9.73 6.29
CA PRO A 204 -2.91 -10.29 4.94
C PRO A 204 -4.27 -10.92 4.67
N ILE A 205 -4.86 -11.63 5.64
CA ILE A 205 -6.16 -12.29 5.46
C ILE A 205 -7.31 -11.31 5.15
N ASP A 206 -7.18 -10.05 5.59
CA ASP A 206 -8.19 -9.01 5.37
C ASP A 206 -8.13 -8.41 3.95
N ARG A 207 -7.13 -8.79 3.14
CA ARG A 207 -6.90 -8.30 1.77
C ARG A 207 -7.56 -9.16 0.69
N GLU A 208 -8.27 -10.23 1.07
CA GLU A 208 -9.02 -11.07 0.13
C GLU A 208 -9.95 -10.27 -0.80
N PRO A 209 -10.78 -9.31 -0.33
CA PRO A 209 -11.60 -8.51 -1.23
C PRO A 209 -10.77 -7.63 -2.17
N VAL A 210 -9.63 -7.12 -1.71
CA VAL A 210 -8.72 -6.30 -2.53
C VAL A 210 -8.14 -7.09 -3.69
N TRP A 211 -7.86 -8.38 -3.47
CA TRP A 211 -7.40 -9.28 -4.53
C TRP A 211 -8.54 -9.78 -5.43
N ARG A 212 -9.73 -10.01 -4.86
CA ARG A 212 -10.87 -10.51 -5.66
C ARG A 212 -11.30 -9.50 -6.71
N PHE A 213 -11.38 -8.22 -6.37
CA PHE A 213 -11.86 -7.18 -7.29
C PHE A 213 -11.12 -7.10 -8.64
N PRO A 214 -9.78 -7.04 -8.74
CA PRO A 214 -9.11 -7.06 -10.04
C PRO A 214 -9.37 -8.35 -10.84
N ASN A 215 -9.70 -9.47 -10.19
CA ASN A 215 -10.11 -10.72 -10.83
C ASN A 215 -11.54 -10.69 -11.37
N GLU A 216 -12.38 -9.79 -10.87
CA GLU A 216 -13.77 -9.64 -11.30
C GLU A 216 -13.94 -8.60 -12.42
N ILE A 217 -12.91 -7.80 -12.74
CA ILE A 217 -13.03 -6.77 -13.80
C ILE A 217 -13.47 -7.44 -15.12
N PRO A 218 -14.56 -6.94 -15.75
CA PRO A 218 -15.11 -7.52 -16.97
C PRO A 218 -14.24 -7.17 -18.19
N ILE A 219 -13.31 -8.05 -18.54
CA ILE A 219 -12.38 -7.87 -19.66
C ILE A 219 -12.45 -9.09 -20.57
N GLU A 220 -12.58 -8.86 -21.88
CA GLU A 220 -12.60 -9.92 -22.90
C GLU A 220 -13.61 -11.05 -22.62
N GLY A 221 -14.79 -10.68 -22.14
CA GLY A 221 -15.86 -11.65 -21.85
C GLY A 221 -15.71 -12.39 -20.50
N HIS A 222 -14.72 -12.05 -19.66
CA HIS A 222 -14.47 -12.72 -18.40
C HIS A 222 -14.36 -11.76 -17.18
N PRO A 223 -14.96 -12.11 -16.03
CA PRO A 223 -15.90 -13.22 -15.82
C PRO A 223 -17.25 -12.96 -16.49
N LYS A 224 -17.88 -13.99 -17.07
CA LYS A 224 -19.12 -13.88 -17.86
C LYS A 224 -20.25 -13.17 -17.10
N GLU A 225 -20.48 -13.57 -15.85
CA GLU A 225 -21.52 -12.97 -14.99
C GLU A 225 -21.32 -11.45 -14.81
N VAL A 226 -20.07 -11.01 -14.60
CA VAL A 226 -19.76 -9.59 -14.40
C VAL A 226 -19.84 -8.81 -15.71
N VAL A 227 -19.47 -9.44 -16.83
CA VAL A 227 -19.63 -8.83 -18.17
C VAL A 227 -21.10 -8.60 -18.50
N GLU A 228 -21.95 -9.61 -18.30
CA GLU A 228 -23.39 -9.50 -18.54
C GLU A 228 -24.02 -8.44 -17.62
N LYS A 229 -23.59 -8.39 -16.36
CA LYS A 229 -23.97 -7.33 -15.41
C LYS A 229 -23.58 -5.94 -15.94
N ALA A 230 -22.34 -5.79 -16.37
CA ALA A 230 -21.82 -4.52 -16.88
C ALA A 230 -22.50 -4.02 -18.14
N GLN A 231 -22.78 -4.93 -19.07
CA GLN A 231 -23.52 -4.63 -20.29
C GLN A 231 -24.96 -4.18 -19.97
N ARG A 232 -25.65 -4.85 -19.04
CA ARG A 232 -27.01 -4.47 -18.63
C ARG A 232 -27.06 -3.08 -18.02
N TYR A 233 -26.24 -2.79 -17.00
CA TYR A 233 -26.30 -1.46 -16.37
C TYR A 233 -25.77 -0.35 -17.28
N THR A 234 -24.86 -0.65 -18.21
CA THR A 234 -24.39 0.34 -19.19
C THR A 234 -25.48 0.64 -20.20
N ALA A 235 -26.17 -0.37 -20.74
CA ALA A 235 -27.29 -0.16 -21.64
C ALA A 235 -28.41 0.65 -20.97
N TRP A 236 -28.73 0.33 -19.71
CA TRP A 236 -29.67 1.10 -18.90
C TRP A 236 -29.21 2.56 -18.71
N LEU A 237 -27.95 2.78 -18.31
CA LEU A 237 -27.42 4.12 -18.06
C LEU A 237 -27.47 5.01 -19.31
N LEU A 238 -27.21 4.44 -20.49
CA LEU A 238 -27.27 5.16 -21.76
C LEU A 238 -28.71 5.49 -22.18
N ALA A 239 -29.66 4.59 -21.90
CA ALA A 239 -31.06 4.75 -22.30
C ALA A 239 -31.93 5.52 -21.30
N SER A 240 -31.55 5.57 -20.03
CA SER A 240 -32.34 6.22 -18.97
C SER A 240 -32.33 7.74 -19.12
N GLU A 241 -33.48 8.38 -18.91
CA GLU A 241 -33.62 9.83 -18.91
C GLU A 241 -33.25 10.49 -17.57
N LEU A 242 -32.78 9.71 -16.59
CA LEU A 242 -32.36 10.27 -15.30
C LEU A 242 -31.25 11.31 -15.45
N PRO A 243 -31.23 12.36 -14.62
CA PRO A 243 -30.14 13.32 -14.63
C PRO A 243 -28.79 12.68 -14.30
N LYS A 244 -27.74 13.04 -15.03
CA LYS A 244 -26.38 12.51 -14.87
C LYS A 244 -25.38 13.66 -14.72
N LEU A 245 -24.41 13.48 -13.82
CA LEU A 245 -23.23 14.34 -13.71
C LEU A 245 -21.98 13.49 -13.90
N PHE A 246 -21.19 13.77 -14.93
CA PHE A 246 -20.03 12.95 -15.29
C PHE A 246 -18.73 13.76 -15.16
N PHE A 247 -17.98 13.46 -14.11
CA PHE A 247 -16.62 13.98 -13.93
C PHE A 247 -15.61 13.15 -14.71
N TRP A 248 -14.70 13.83 -15.39
CA TRP A 248 -13.63 13.19 -16.14
C TRP A 248 -12.31 13.96 -16.07
N VAL A 249 -11.21 13.25 -16.31
CA VAL A 249 -9.82 13.71 -16.19
C VAL A 249 -8.97 13.17 -17.33
N LYS A 250 -7.74 13.69 -17.49
CA LYS A 250 -6.75 13.16 -18.44
C LYS A 250 -5.46 12.72 -17.73
N PRO A 251 -4.89 11.54 -18.05
CA PRO A 251 -5.39 10.58 -19.04
C PRO A 251 -6.59 9.75 -18.57
N GLY A 252 -6.92 9.75 -17.27
CA GLY A 252 -7.86 8.80 -16.67
C GLY A 252 -7.30 7.38 -16.63
N THR A 253 -8.04 6.44 -16.05
CA THR A 253 -7.62 5.01 -15.98
C THR A 253 -8.65 4.11 -16.62
N PHE A 254 -9.83 3.99 -16.01
CA PHE A 254 -10.95 3.21 -16.55
C PHE A 254 -11.77 4.00 -17.55
N VAL A 255 -11.85 5.33 -17.39
CA VAL A 255 -12.46 6.22 -18.36
C VAL A 255 -11.35 7.03 -19.03
N ARG A 256 -10.90 6.57 -20.19
CA ARG A 256 -9.98 7.36 -21.03
C ARG A 256 -10.76 8.37 -21.85
N GLU A 257 -10.07 9.33 -22.44
CA GLU A 257 -10.68 10.36 -23.31
C GLU A 257 -11.61 9.76 -24.37
N GLN A 258 -11.16 8.74 -25.11
CA GLN A 258 -11.98 8.04 -26.10
C GLN A 258 -13.21 7.33 -25.48
N ASP A 259 -13.09 6.83 -24.25
CA ASP A 259 -14.21 6.19 -23.55
C ASP A 259 -15.22 7.25 -23.13
N PHE A 260 -14.75 8.37 -22.60
CA PHE A 260 -15.56 9.52 -22.23
C PHE A 260 -16.32 10.09 -23.43
N GLU A 261 -15.64 10.36 -24.55
CA GLU A 261 -16.26 10.90 -25.77
C GLU A 261 -17.37 9.99 -26.27
N ARG A 262 -17.07 8.68 -26.37
CA ARG A 262 -18.04 7.68 -26.82
C ARG A 262 -19.24 7.56 -25.89
N LEU A 263 -19.01 7.51 -24.57
CA LEU A 263 -20.06 7.27 -23.58
C LEU A 263 -20.91 8.52 -23.36
N SER A 264 -20.29 9.69 -23.18
CA SER A 264 -21.01 10.94 -22.94
C SER A 264 -21.87 11.35 -24.14
N GLY A 265 -21.38 11.13 -25.37
CA GLY A 265 -22.14 11.41 -26.59
C GLY A 265 -23.38 10.53 -26.80
N GLN A 266 -23.51 9.43 -26.04
CA GLN A 266 -24.66 8.51 -26.08
C GLN A 266 -25.64 8.70 -24.92
N MET A 267 -25.26 9.45 -23.87
CA MET A 267 -26.11 9.66 -22.70
C MET A 267 -27.06 10.83 -22.92
N SER A 268 -28.33 10.66 -22.55
CA SER A 268 -29.26 11.78 -22.35
C SER A 268 -29.05 12.45 -20.98
N ASN A 269 -29.46 13.72 -20.85
CA ASN A 269 -29.47 14.48 -19.59
C ASN A 269 -28.16 14.43 -18.78
N VAL A 270 -27.01 14.48 -19.48
CA VAL A 270 -25.68 14.45 -18.87
C VAL A 270 -25.05 15.84 -18.84
N LYS A 271 -24.66 16.29 -17.64
CA LYS A 271 -23.71 17.39 -17.45
C LYS A 271 -22.32 16.78 -17.30
N THR A 272 -21.35 17.24 -18.09
CA THR A 272 -19.96 16.77 -17.98
C THR A 272 -19.09 17.86 -17.35
N VAL A 273 -18.12 17.44 -16.53
CA VAL A 273 -17.17 18.34 -15.87
C VAL A 273 -15.76 17.79 -16.06
N PHE A 274 -14.93 18.56 -16.76
CA PHE A 274 -13.51 18.25 -16.89
C PHE A 274 -12.75 18.84 -15.70
N LEU A 275 -12.09 17.98 -14.91
CA LEU A 275 -11.36 18.39 -13.71
C LEU A 275 -9.88 18.73 -13.98
N GLY A 276 -9.34 18.29 -15.12
CA GLY A 276 -7.94 18.51 -15.49
C GLY A 276 -7.12 17.23 -15.55
N ALA A 277 -5.86 17.31 -15.11
CA ALA A 277 -4.96 16.16 -15.06
C ALA A 277 -5.36 15.22 -13.93
N GLY A 278 -5.58 13.94 -14.22
CA GLY A 278 -5.99 12.97 -13.21
C GLY A 278 -5.79 11.53 -13.67
N SER A 279 -5.68 10.63 -12.69
CA SER A 279 -5.61 9.19 -12.92
C SER A 279 -6.92 8.53 -12.46
N HIS A 280 -6.93 7.75 -11.39
CA HIS A 280 -8.08 6.93 -10.99
C HIS A 280 -8.83 7.47 -9.77
N PHE A 281 -8.11 7.96 -8.76
CA PHE A 281 -8.68 8.42 -7.48
C PHE A 281 -8.88 9.93 -7.50
N VAL A 282 -9.70 10.40 -8.45
CA VAL A 282 -9.93 11.83 -8.71
C VAL A 282 -10.47 12.60 -7.50
N GLN A 283 -11.06 11.90 -6.55
CA GLN A 283 -11.52 12.44 -5.28
C GLN A 283 -10.39 12.97 -4.41
N GLU A 284 -9.20 12.39 -4.54
CA GLU A 284 -8.03 12.85 -3.80
C GLU A 284 -7.41 14.07 -4.47
N ASP A 285 -7.50 14.18 -5.79
CA ASP A 285 -6.94 15.33 -6.53
C ASP A 285 -7.90 16.54 -6.55
N TYR A 286 -9.22 16.31 -6.62
CA TYR A 286 -10.24 17.33 -6.87
C TYR A 286 -11.47 17.29 -5.93
N PRO A 287 -11.32 17.07 -4.60
CA PRO A 287 -12.47 16.84 -3.74
C PRO A 287 -13.42 18.04 -3.62
N HIS A 288 -12.89 19.27 -3.56
CA HIS A 288 -13.71 20.46 -3.38
C HIS A 288 -14.40 20.87 -4.68
N SER A 289 -13.70 20.74 -5.80
CA SER A 289 -14.27 20.89 -7.13
C SER A 289 -15.43 19.90 -7.34
N ILE A 290 -15.22 18.62 -7.05
CA ILE A 290 -16.28 17.60 -7.16
C ILE A 290 -17.46 17.93 -6.25
N GLY A 291 -17.21 18.21 -4.96
CA GLY A 291 -18.27 18.48 -3.99
C GLY A 291 -19.11 19.71 -4.35
N GLN A 292 -18.48 20.79 -4.79
CA GLN A 292 -19.18 22.01 -5.20
C GLN A 292 -19.99 21.83 -6.48
N GLU A 293 -19.47 21.12 -7.48
CA GLU A 293 -20.19 20.84 -8.72
C GLU A 293 -21.40 19.92 -8.50
N ILE A 294 -21.31 18.95 -7.58
CA ILE A 294 -22.47 18.14 -7.17
C ILE A 294 -23.55 19.04 -6.58
N VAL A 295 -23.20 19.95 -5.66
CA VAL A 295 -24.16 20.87 -5.03
C VAL A 295 -24.81 21.79 -6.08
N ALA A 296 -24.02 22.34 -7.00
CA ALA A 296 -24.52 23.20 -8.07
C ALA A 296 -25.51 22.45 -8.97
N TRP A 297 -25.14 21.24 -9.40
CA TRP A 297 -25.99 20.38 -10.22
C TRP A 297 -27.28 19.97 -9.51
N MET A 298 -27.23 19.65 -8.21
CA MET A 298 -28.42 19.37 -7.41
C MET A 298 -29.36 20.59 -7.32
N ALA A 299 -28.81 21.80 -7.20
CA ALA A 299 -29.58 23.03 -7.16
C ALA A 299 -30.25 23.33 -8.52
N GLU A 300 -29.53 23.15 -9.63
CA GLU A 300 -30.06 23.31 -11.01
C GLU A 300 -31.28 22.42 -11.26
N LEU A 301 -31.29 21.21 -10.69
CA LEU A 301 -32.36 20.23 -10.85
C LEU A 301 -33.47 20.34 -9.78
N GLY A 302 -33.35 21.27 -8.84
CA GLY A 302 -34.29 21.39 -7.71
C GLY A 302 -34.28 20.18 -6.76
N LEU A 303 -33.20 19.39 -6.76
CA LEU A 303 -33.04 18.19 -5.92
C LEU A 303 -32.53 18.51 -4.51
N SER A 304 -32.24 19.79 -4.21
CA SER A 304 -31.89 20.25 -2.86
C SER A 304 -33.14 20.43 -1.99
N GLY A 305 -33.05 20.06 -0.72
CA GLY A 305 -34.20 19.98 0.19
C GLY A 305 -34.98 21.28 0.42
N THR A 306 -34.42 22.45 0.08
CA THR A 306 -35.10 23.75 0.16
C THR A 306 -35.99 24.07 -1.05
N LEU A 307 -35.71 23.51 -2.23
CA LEU A 307 -36.46 23.75 -3.48
C LEU A 307 -37.40 22.58 -3.83
N TRP A 308 -37.07 21.36 -3.40
CA TRP A 308 -37.84 20.16 -3.70
C TRP A 308 -39.27 20.18 -3.11
N ALA A 309 -39.46 20.81 -1.94
CA ALA A 309 -40.77 20.92 -1.29
C ALA A 309 -41.80 21.75 -2.10
N ALA A 310 -41.36 22.56 -3.07
CA ALA A 310 -42.24 23.43 -3.85
C ALA A 310 -42.86 22.76 -5.09
N SER A 311 -42.36 21.59 -5.54
CA SER A 311 -42.72 21.06 -6.87
C SER A 311 -43.49 19.73 -6.88
N HIS A 312 -43.61 18.99 -5.76
CA HIS A 312 -44.13 17.60 -5.79
C HIS A 312 -45.16 17.28 -4.69
N ASN A 313 -46.21 18.09 -4.58
CA ASN A 313 -47.45 17.72 -3.88
C ASN A 313 -48.50 17.23 -4.89
N HIS A 314 -48.30 16.05 -5.48
CA HIS A 314 -49.42 15.22 -5.93
C HIS A 314 -48.97 13.77 -6.11
N HIS A 315 -49.75 12.86 -5.51
CA HIS A 315 -49.66 11.40 -5.57
C HIS A 315 -48.59 10.76 -4.67
N LEU A 316 -49.03 10.26 -3.50
CA LEU A 316 -49.29 8.83 -3.32
C LEU A 316 -49.82 8.59 -1.89
N ALA A 317 -51.10 8.24 -1.82
CA ALA A 317 -51.75 7.70 -0.63
C ALA A 317 -52.12 6.23 -0.91
N ALA A 318 -51.92 5.41 0.13
CA ALA A 318 -52.37 4.03 0.29
C ALA A 318 -51.65 2.95 -0.54
N ILE A 319 -50.89 2.07 0.13
CA ILE A 319 -51.16 0.61 0.21
C ILE A 319 -50.70 0.11 1.60
N ASN A 320 -51.55 -0.71 2.20
CA ASN A 320 -51.53 -1.21 3.57
C ASN A 320 -50.63 -2.46 3.76
N ASN A 321 -50.24 -2.66 5.02
CA ASN A 321 -49.69 -3.88 5.63
C ASN A 321 -50.45 -5.17 5.25
N ASP A 322 -49.72 -6.28 5.08
CA ASP A 322 -49.93 -7.47 5.94
C ASP A 322 -48.95 -8.63 5.66
N ARG A 323 -48.64 -9.36 6.75
CA ARG A 323 -47.99 -10.70 6.89
C ARG A 323 -46.46 -10.73 6.96
N PHE A 324 -45.92 -11.07 8.14
CA PHE A 324 -45.58 -12.47 8.46
C PHE A 324 -45.31 -12.65 9.97
N ARG A 325 -45.83 -13.75 10.50
CA ARG A 325 -45.85 -14.16 11.92
C ARG A 325 -44.63 -15.06 12.17
N ILE A 326 -43.88 -14.78 13.23
CA ILE A 326 -42.73 -15.58 13.70
C ILE A 326 -43.26 -16.78 14.49
N GLU A 327 -42.87 -18.00 14.09
CA GLU A 327 -42.96 -19.19 14.94
C GLU A 327 -41.56 -19.57 15.41
N THR A 328 -41.39 -19.55 16.73
CA THR A 328 -40.22 -20.04 17.46
C THR A 328 -40.29 -21.55 17.62
N THR A 329 -39.24 -22.27 17.21
CA THR A 329 -38.98 -23.64 17.69
C THR A 329 -37.52 -23.74 18.14
N THR A 330 -37.36 -23.85 19.45
CA THR A 330 -36.18 -24.35 20.15
C THR A 330 -35.98 -25.84 19.83
N ASP A 331 -34.77 -26.23 19.44
CA ASP A 331 -34.10 -27.46 19.90
C ASP A 331 -32.64 -27.52 19.40
N MET A 332 -31.70 -27.69 20.33
CA MET A 332 -30.27 -27.91 20.08
C MET A 332 -29.92 -29.39 20.29
N PRO A 333 -29.09 -30.04 19.45
CA PRO A 333 -28.49 -31.32 19.79
C PRO A 333 -27.09 -31.17 20.40
N SER A 334 -26.89 -31.88 21.52
CA SER A 334 -25.63 -32.08 22.24
C SER A 334 -24.62 -32.91 21.44
N TRP A 335 -23.35 -32.50 21.43
CA TRP A 335 -22.22 -33.21 20.80
C TRP A 335 -21.43 -34.03 21.83
N SER A 336 -20.97 -35.24 21.46
CA SER A 336 -20.02 -36.05 22.25
C SER A 336 -18.80 -36.47 21.41
N PRO A 337 -17.59 -36.57 22.00
CA PRO A 337 -16.35 -36.84 21.26
C PRO A 337 -15.97 -38.33 21.31
N SER A 338 -16.24 -39.11 20.25
CA SER A 338 -15.65 -40.46 20.09
C SER A 338 -15.62 -41.03 18.66
N LYS A 339 -15.62 -40.22 17.60
CA LYS A 339 -15.50 -40.71 16.20
C LYS A 339 -14.30 -40.14 15.44
N LEU A 340 -13.11 -40.26 16.01
CA LEU A 340 -11.84 -39.99 15.33
C LEU A 340 -10.85 -41.12 15.62
N SER A 341 -10.95 -42.24 14.89
CA SER A 341 -9.83 -43.20 14.81
C SER A 341 -9.87 -44.14 13.61
N SER A 342 -11.01 -44.34 12.94
CA SER A 342 -11.10 -45.32 11.83
C SER A 342 -10.87 -44.73 10.43
N SER A 343 -11.14 -43.44 10.19
CA SER A 343 -11.00 -42.82 8.86
C SER A 343 -9.57 -42.38 8.51
N LEU A 344 -8.72 -42.15 9.53
CA LEU A 344 -7.33 -41.74 9.30
C LEU A 344 -6.46 -42.94 8.90
N LEU A 345 -6.71 -44.11 9.47
CA LEU A 345 -5.93 -45.33 9.23
C LEU A 345 -6.23 -45.96 7.86
N SER A 346 -7.43 -45.74 7.29
CA SER A 346 -7.74 -46.23 5.94
C SER A 346 -7.08 -45.39 4.82
N ASN A 347 -6.85 -44.10 5.05
CA ASN A 347 -6.21 -43.22 4.07
C ASN A 347 -4.69 -43.42 3.97
N ILE A 348 -4.05 -43.89 5.04
CA ILE A 348 -2.59 -44.15 5.08
C ILE A 348 -2.20 -45.31 4.16
N ARG A 349 -3.11 -46.27 3.92
CA ARG A 349 -2.82 -47.47 3.11
C ARG A 349 -2.87 -47.22 1.59
N ASN A 350 -3.49 -46.13 1.14
CA ASN A 350 -3.77 -45.88 -0.28
C ASN A 350 -2.84 -44.84 -0.93
N HIS A 351 -1.97 -44.16 -0.18
CA HIS A 351 -1.09 -43.10 -0.72
C HIS A 351 0.34 -43.12 -0.15
N PRO A 352 1.16 -44.14 -0.47
CA PRO A 352 2.54 -44.24 0.03
C PRO A 352 3.44 -43.07 -0.40
N ILE A 353 3.17 -42.46 -1.57
CA ILE A 353 3.94 -41.32 -2.11
C ILE A 353 3.73 -40.06 -1.26
N LEU A 354 2.50 -39.78 -0.82
CA LEU A 354 2.19 -38.61 0.02
C LEU A 354 2.88 -38.70 1.40
N PHE A 355 3.08 -39.91 1.91
CA PHE A 355 3.73 -40.12 3.20
C PHE A 355 5.26 -39.99 3.12
N THR A 356 5.89 -40.49 2.05
CA THR A 356 7.33 -40.27 1.80
C THR A 356 7.67 -38.79 1.59
N SER A 357 6.78 -38.03 0.92
CA SER A 357 6.93 -36.58 0.77
C SER A 357 6.76 -35.83 2.09
N ALA A 358 5.78 -36.22 2.93
CA ALA A 358 5.56 -35.61 4.23
C ALA A 358 6.73 -35.81 5.21
N ILE A 359 7.38 -36.98 5.20
CA ILE A 359 8.55 -37.28 6.05
C ILE A 359 9.79 -36.48 5.60
N ALA A 360 9.94 -36.17 4.31
CA ALA A 360 11.04 -35.35 3.80
C ALA A 360 10.85 -33.84 4.06
N ILE A 361 9.61 -33.36 4.12
CA ILE A 361 9.29 -31.93 4.31
C ILE A 361 9.48 -31.49 5.77
N ILE A 362 9.24 -32.36 6.76
CA ILE A 362 9.30 -32.00 8.19
C ILE A 362 10.71 -31.56 8.64
N PRO A 363 11.81 -32.27 8.29
CA PRO A 363 13.17 -31.82 8.63
C PRO A 363 13.56 -30.52 7.92
N LEU A 364 13.16 -30.35 6.65
CA LEU A 364 13.40 -29.13 5.88
C LEU A 364 12.65 -27.93 6.48
N ALA A 365 11.40 -28.11 6.90
CA ALA A 365 10.63 -27.10 7.60
C ALA A 365 11.22 -26.77 8.99
N ALA A 366 11.72 -27.77 9.72
CA ALA A 366 12.35 -27.58 11.03
C ALA A 366 13.65 -26.75 10.95
N LEU A 367 14.37 -26.81 9.83
CA LEU A 367 15.56 -25.98 9.57
C LEU A 367 15.20 -24.60 8.98
N ALA A 368 14.17 -24.54 8.15
CA ALA A 368 13.72 -23.31 7.49
C ALA A 368 13.08 -22.31 8.47
N VAL A 369 12.26 -22.77 9.42
CA VAL A 369 11.50 -21.90 10.32
C VAL A 369 12.40 -21.05 11.24
N PRO A 370 13.43 -21.59 11.91
CA PRO A 370 14.33 -20.77 12.73
C PRO A 370 15.13 -19.75 11.90
N SER A 371 15.58 -20.15 10.71
CA SER A 371 16.28 -19.23 9.80
C SER A 371 15.36 -18.13 9.29
N TYR A 372 14.12 -18.46 8.95
CA TYR A 372 13.16 -17.45 8.54
C TYR A 372 12.82 -16.49 9.68
N ARG A 373 12.59 -16.99 10.89
CA ARG A 373 12.35 -16.15 12.08
C ARG A 373 13.53 -15.22 12.35
N GLY A 374 14.76 -15.75 12.33
CA GLY A 374 15.95 -14.93 12.51
C GLY A 374 16.11 -13.85 11.44
N TYR A 375 15.67 -14.10 10.19
CA TYR A 375 15.63 -13.08 9.15
C TYR A 375 14.60 -11.98 9.45
N ILE A 376 13.42 -12.36 9.95
CA ILE A 376 12.38 -11.41 10.33
C ILE A 376 12.77 -10.61 11.58
N ASP A 377 13.48 -11.22 12.54
CA ASP A 377 13.89 -10.55 13.78
C ASP A 377 14.90 -9.41 13.54
N LEU A 378 15.56 -9.41 12.37
CA LEU A 378 16.45 -8.31 11.97
C LEU A 378 15.68 -7.04 11.55
N GLY A 379 14.38 -7.13 11.29
CA GLY A 379 13.61 -6.00 10.79
C GLY A 379 13.83 -5.72 9.29
N PRO A 380 13.21 -4.66 8.75
CA PRO A 380 13.34 -4.32 7.34
C PRO A 380 14.68 -3.65 7.01
N GLY A 381 15.35 -4.06 5.92
CA GLY A 381 16.54 -3.40 5.38
C GLY A 381 17.07 -4.09 4.12
N GLY A 382 17.27 -3.31 3.04
CA GLY A 382 17.78 -3.77 1.73
C GLY A 382 16.87 -4.72 0.92
N LEU A 383 16.42 -5.82 1.50
CA LEU A 383 15.57 -6.86 0.88
C LEU A 383 14.17 -6.91 1.52
N PRO A 384 13.16 -7.48 0.83
CA PRO A 384 11.80 -7.55 1.35
C PRO A 384 11.71 -8.27 2.70
N HIS A 385 11.13 -7.64 3.72
CA HIS A 385 11.03 -8.20 5.08
C HIS A 385 9.92 -9.27 5.20
N ASN A 386 10.05 -10.36 4.44
CA ASN A 386 9.11 -11.47 4.35
C ASN A 386 9.83 -12.74 3.85
N VAL A 387 9.06 -13.82 3.63
CA VAL A 387 9.62 -15.11 3.19
C VAL A 387 10.35 -15.02 1.84
N PHE A 388 9.96 -14.10 0.95
CA PHE A 388 10.66 -13.90 -0.33
C PHE A 388 12.01 -13.23 -0.15
N GLY A 389 12.14 -12.24 0.73
CA GLY A 389 13.46 -11.69 1.04
C GLY A 389 14.36 -12.71 1.71
N TRP A 390 13.81 -13.58 2.58
CA TRP A 390 14.54 -14.71 3.16
C TRP A 390 14.99 -15.74 2.10
N LEU A 391 14.16 -16.03 1.10
CA LEU A 391 14.53 -16.89 -0.03
C LEU A 391 15.54 -16.20 -0.96
N LEU A 392 15.35 -14.91 -1.27
CA LEU A 392 16.21 -14.13 -2.14
C LEU A 392 17.60 -13.91 -1.54
N GLN A 393 17.69 -13.62 -0.24
CA GLN A 393 18.98 -13.57 0.45
C GLN A 393 19.67 -14.95 0.40
N GLY A 394 18.90 -16.03 0.52
CA GLY A 394 19.42 -17.40 0.38
C GLY A 394 19.96 -17.67 -1.02
N ALA A 395 19.26 -17.21 -2.06
CA ALA A 395 19.67 -17.33 -3.45
C ALA A 395 20.89 -16.45 -3.80
N LEU A 396 21.05 -15.31 -3.13
CA LEU A 396 22.21 -14.42 -3.30
C LEU A 396 23.46 -14.96 -2.58
N ARG A 397 23.30 -15.84 -1.58
CA ARG A 397 24.39 -16.33 -0.74
C ARG A 397 25.58 -16.94 -1.49
N PRO A 398 25.41 -17.70 -2.58
CA PRO A 398 26.54 -18.23 -3.35
C PRO A 398 27.38 -17.14 -4.03
N LEU A 399 26.84 -15.93 -4.17
CA LEU A 399 27.49 -14.79 -4.82
C LEU A 399 28.19 -13.86 -3.82
N THR A 400 28.00 -14.05 -2.51
CA THR A 400 28.57 -13.18 -1.47
C THR A 400 30.02 -13.55 -1.13
N LEU A 401 30.69 -12.66 -0.39
CA LEU A 401 31.93 -13.01 0.30
C LEU A 401 31.73 -14.28 1.14
N LYS A 402 32.74 -15.16 1.13
CA LYS A 402 32.74 -16.38 1.95
C LYS A 402 32.79 -16.07 3.44
N SER A 403 33.46 -14.97 3.79
CA SER A 403 33.59 -14.45 5.15
C SER A 403 33.59 -12.92 5.11
N THR A 404 32.79 -12.29 5.96
CA THR A 404 32.79 -10.83 6.19
C THR A 404 34.01 -10.37 6.97
N LEU A 405 34.80 -11.30 7.53
CA LEU A 405 36.01 -11.03 8.30
C LEU A 405 37.30 -11.25 7.50
N ASP A 406 37.22 -11.64 6.22
CA ASP A 406 38.39 -11.90 5.38
C ASP A 406 39.04 -10.59 4.92
N GLN A 407 40.11 -10.18 5.61
CA GLN A 407 40.90 -8.98 5.27
C GLN A 407 41.83 -9.19 4.07
N SER A 408 42.08 -10.43 3.64
CA SER A 408 42.97 -10.70 2.50
C SER A 408 42.43 -10.11 1.19
N VAL A 409 41.13 -9.81 1.14
CA VAL A 409 40.47 -9.18 0.00
C VAL A 409 41.05 -7.81 -0.35
N PHE A 410 41.57 -7.06 0.62
CA PHE A 410 42.18 -5.75 0.38
C PHE A 410 43.55 -5.85 -0.32
N LYS A 411 44.22 -6.99 -0.18
CA LYS A 411 45.58 -7.24 -0.72
C LYS A 411 45.57 -7.90 -2.08
N LYS A 412 44.40 -8.12 -2.68
CA LYS A 412 44.28 -8.72 -4.01
C LYS A 412 44.86 -7.76 -5.07
N PRO A 413 45.59 -8.27 -6.07
CA PRO A 413 46.14 -7.43 -7.15
C PRO A 413 45.05 -6.59 -7.84
N GLY A 414 45.34 -5.31 -8.09
CA GLY A 414 44.44 -4.38 -8.80
C GLY A 414 43.30 -3.79 -7.95
N VAL A 415 43.19 -4.15 -6.67
CA VAL A 415 42.18 -3.56 -5.77
C VAL A 415 42.47 -2.08 -5.51
N SER A 416 43.71 -1.73 -5.15
CA SER A 416 44.14 -0.34 -4.89
C SER A 416 43.80 0.59 -6.05
N ASP A 417 44.05 0.13 -7.28
CA ASP A 417 43.87 0.89 -8.53
C ASP A 417 42.43 1.39 -8.71
N SER A 418 41.44 0.65 -8.14
CA SER A 418 40.02 1.00 -8.23
C SER A 418 39.61 2.14 -7.27
N TYR A 419 40.48 2.52 -6.34
CA TYR A 419 40.24 3.54 -5.31
C TYR A 419 41.28 4.67 -5.34
N GLU A 420 42.15 4.72 -6.34
CA GLU A 420 43.13 5.80 -6.51
C GLU A 420 42.49 7.21 -6.62
N PRO A 421 43.20 8.27 -6.18
CA PRO A 421 44.53 8.26 -5.58
C PRO A 421 44.55 8.05 -4.06
N HIS A 422 43.38 7.97 -3.43
CA HIS A 422 43.25 8.05 -1.97
C HIS A 422 42.87 6.74 -1.29
N GLY A 423 42.70 5.66 -2.06
CA GLY A 423 42.24 4.37 -1.57
C GLY A 423 43.12 3.77 -0.46
N THR A 424 44.42 4.02 -0.51
CA THR A 424 45.38 3.56 0.51
C THR A 424 45.83 4.68 1.46
N THR A 425 45.28 5.89 1.32
CA THR A 425 45.53 7.00 2.25
C THR A 425 44.81 6.72 3.58
N ARG A 426 45.50 6.90 4.70
CA ARG A 426 44.91 6.83 6.04
C ARG A 426 44.22 8.15 6.37
N PHE A 427 42.95 8.10 6.73
CA PHE A 427 42.16 9.25 7.19
C PHE A 427 41.85 9.19 8.69
N LEU A 428 42.05 8.04 9.33
CA LEU A 428 42.09 7.96 10.79
C LEU A 428 43.39 8.57 11.29
N HIS A 429 43.31 9.79 11.85
CA HIS A 429 44.48 10.55 12.30
C HIS A 429 45.26 9.90 13.46
N GLU A 430 44.63 9.01 14.22
CA GLU A 430 45.22 8.30 15.35
C GLU A 430 45.05 6.77 15.18
N PRO A 431 46.04 5.96 15.56
CA PRO A 431 45.89 4.50 15.58
C PRO A 431 44.73 4.06 16.47
N LEU A 432 43.93 3.11 16.00
CA LEU A 432 42.79 2.61 16.75
C LEU A 432 43.23 1.67 17.88
N ALA A 433 42.68 1.89 19.07
CA ALA A 433 42.73 0.91 20.14
C ALA A 433 41.95 -0.36 19.75
N GLN A 434 42.31 -1.49 20.33
CA GLN A 434 41.55 -2.73 20.17
C GLN A 434 40.16 -2.55 20.79
N ARG A 435 39.08 -2.83 20.05
CA ARG A 435 37.71 -2.83 20.60
C ARG A 435 37.64 -3.82 21.76
N ARG A 436 37.05 -3.40 22.88
CA ARG A 436 36.98 -4.22 24.10
C ARG A 436 36.08 -5.44 23.90
N GLY A 437 36.42 -6.56 24.52
CA GLY A 437 35.58 -7.77 24.49
C GLY A 437 35.52 -8.45 23.13
N ASN A 438 34.50 -9.30 22.95
CA ASN A 438 34.29 -10.04 21.72
C ASN A 438 33.56 -9.18 20.67
N ARG A 439 33.63 -9.61 19.41
CA ARG A 439 32.78 -9.04 18.35
C ARG A 439 31.30 -9.36 18.63
N PRO A 440 30.37 -8.46 18.26
CA PRO A 440 28.95 -8.79 18.30
C PRO A 440 28.63 -9.92 17.32
N VAL A 441 27.58 -10.68 17.63
CA VAL A 441 27.07 -11.74 16.77
C VAL A 441 26.29 -11.10 15.62
N ILE A 442 26.73 -11.34 14.40
CA ILE A 442 26.03 -10.93 13.18
C ILE A 442 25.38 -12.16 12.56
N PRO A 443 24.03 -12.25 12.51
CA PRO A 443 23.37 -13.37 11.86
C PRO A 443 23.75 -13.45 10.38
N ASN A 444 23.90 -14.67 9.88
CA ASN A 444 24.50 -14.93 8.58
C ASN A 444 23.50 -14.76 7.42
N TYR A 445 22.92 -13.57 7.28
CA TYR A 445 22.08 -13.17 6.15
C TYR A 445 22.84 -12.24 5.22
N VAL A 446 22.45 -12.21 3.94
CA VAL A 446 23.08 -11.33 2.94
C VAL A 446 22.69 -9.87 3.15
N ALA A 447 21.40 -9.61 3.38
CA ALA A 447 20.81 -8.33 3.74
C ALA A 447 19.42 -8.60 4.35
N PRO A 448 18.96 -7.86 5.37
CA PRO A 448 19.73 -6.82 6.08
C PRO A 448 20.91 -7.42 6.86
N GLN A 449 22.05 -6.74 6.88
CA GLN A 449 23.18 -7.09 7.75
C GLN A 449 23.09 -6.26 9.02
N ARG A 450 22.89 -6.91 10.16
CA ARG A 450 22.59 -6.26 11.43
C ARG A 450 23.16 -7.05 12.58
N GLN A 451 23.52 -6.39 13.68
CA GLN A 451 24.00 -7.08 14.87
C GLN A 451 22.85 -7.64 15.72
N ALA A 452 23.00 -8.88 16.17
CA ALA A 452 22.06 -9.54 17.08
C ALA A 452 22.37 -9.28 18.55
N THR A 453 23.63 -8.98 18.89
CA THR A 453 24.08 -8.69 20.27
C THR A 453 24.69 -7.29 20.37
N GLU A 454 24.88 -6.79 21.60
CA GLU A 454 25.46 -5.46 21.87
C GLU A 454 24.73 -4.29 21.18
N LYS A 455 23.42 -4.43 20.95
CA LYS A 455 22.60 -3.43 20.24
C LYS A 455 22.54 -2.13 21.03
N GLY A 456 22.61 -1.01 20.33
CA GLY A 456 22.26 0.29 20.90
C GLY A 456 20.75 0.45 21.06
N ASP A 457 20.35 1.33 21.96
CA ASP A 457 18.95 1.73 22.12
C ASP A 457 18.58 2.87 21.15
N LYS A 458 17.30 3.26 21.18
CA LYS A 458 16.80 4.35 20.35
C LYS A 458 17.50 5.68 20.64
N ALA A 459 17.84 5.96 21.90
CA ALA A 459 18.48 7.22 22.28
C ALA A 459 19.88 7.36 21.67
N LEU A 460 20.65 6.26 21.64
CA LEU A 460 21.94 6.22 20.95
C LEU A 460 21.74 6.42 19.43
N MET A 461 20.78 5.74 18.82
CA MET A 461 20.48 5.86 17.40
C MET A 461 20.06 7.29 17.01
N ASP A 462 19.17 7.92 17.77
CA ASP A 462 18.76 9.32 17.58
C ASP A 462 19.97 10.25 17.69
N ARG A 463 20.83 10.06 18.70
CA ARG A 463 22.07 10.85 18.88
C ARG A 463 23.06 10.69 17.71
N MET A 464 23.21 9.48 17.17
CA MET A 464 24.06 9.25 16.00
C MET A 464 23.51 9.99 14.77
N ASN A 465 22.19 9.94 14.55
CA ASN A 465 21.54 10.68 13.46
C ASN A 465 21.67 12.20 13.64
N ASP A 466 21.50 12.71 14.86
CA ASP A 466 21.70 14.13 15.17
C ASP A 466 23.14 14.57 14.87
N HIS A 467 24.13 13.73 15.13
CA HIS A 467 25.52 14.00 14.77
C HIS A 467 25.71 14.09 13.25
N LEU A 468 25.12 13.18 12.47
CA LEU A 468 25.15 13.25 11.01
C LEU A 468 24.48 14.53 10.49
N GLN A 469 23.36 14.93 11.11
CA GLN A 469 22.63 16.15 10.77
C GLN A 469 23.46 17.41 11.06
N ASP A 470 24.11 17.48 12.22
CA ASP A 470 25.00 18.57 12.60
C ASP A 470 26.21 18.69 11.63
N LEU A 471 26.82 17.57 11.25
CA LEU A 471 27.90 17.56 10.26
C LEU A 471 27.45 18.09 8.89
N ALA A 472 26.26 17.67 8.42
CA ALA A 472 25.71 18.15 7.16
C ALA A 472 25.36 19.66 7.23
N SER A 473 24.83 20.13 8.35
CA SER A 473 24.51 21.55 8.55
C SER A 473 25.75 22.45 8.59
N ARG A 474 26.92 21.93 8.99
CA ARG A 474 28.20 22.67 8.98
C ARG A 474 28.89 22.72 7.62
N ARG A 475 28.53 21.81 6.70
CA ARG A 475 29.16 21.65 5.38
C ARG A 475 28.11 21.44 4.26
N PRO A 476 27.09 22.32 4.13
CA PRO A 476 25.95 22.10 3.23
C PRO A 476 26.34 22.02 1.74
N GLU A 477 27.49 22.59 1.38
CA GLU A 477 28.05 22.56 0.03
C GLU A 477 28.61 21.19 -0.38
N THR A 478 28.95 20.33 0.59
CA THR A 478 29.52 18.99 0.34
C THR A 478 28.68 17.85 0.90
N LEU A 479 27.84 18.11 1.92
CA LEU A 479 27.08 17.09 2.64
C LEU A 479 25.58 17.42 2.76
N ALA A 480 24.73 16.40 2.75
CA ALA A 480 23.31 16.51 3.07
C ALA A 480 22.80 15.24 3.75
N VAL A 481 21.81 15.38 4.62
CA VAL A 481 21.06 14.23 5.15
C VAL A 481 19.84 13.98 4.26
N LYS A 482 19.67 12.75 3.77
CA LYS A 482 18.51 12.29 2.99
C LYS A 482 18.17 10.85 3.39
N ALA A 483 17.00 10.37 3.00
CA ALA A 483 16.63 8.97 3.21
C ALA A 483 17.66 8.02 2.56
N SER A 484 18.07 6.98 3.29
CA SER A 484 18.97 5.93 2.77
C SER A 484 18.33 5.21 1.58
N GLY A 485 19.14 5.00 0.53
CA GLY A 485 18.78 4.17 -0.61
C GLY A 485 19.17 2.70 -0.44
N LEU A 486 19.98 2.39 0.59
CA LEU A 486 20.52 1.05 0.88
C LEU A 486 19.82 0.38 2.07
N GLU A 487 19.22 1.16 2.97
CA GLU A 487 18.42 0.69 4.10
C GLU A 487 16.92 0.95 3.88
N ALA A 488 16.04 0.49 4.78
CA ALA A 488 14.60 0.74 4.68
C ALA A 488 14.34 2.25 4.45
N ARG A 489 13.48 2.57 3.46
CA ARG A 489 13.40 3.87 2.74
C ARG A 489 13.09 5.15 3.54
N ASN A 490 13.17 5.12 4.88
CA ASN A 490 12.89 6.23 5.77
C ASN A 490 14.03 6.53 6.77
N ASN A 491 15.11 5.74 6.84
CA ASN A 491 16.22 6.03 7.75
C ASN A 491 17.11 7.17 7.21
N PRO A 492 17.48 8.16 8.03
CA PRO A 492 18.45 9.19 7.64
C PRO A 492 19.80 8.57 7.27
N ALA A 493 20.41 9.09 6.22
CA ALA A 493 21.76 8.78 5.81
C ALA A 493 22.49 10.07 5.43
N LEU A 494 23.81 10.06 5.60
CA LEU A 494 24.69 11.13 5.16
C LEU A 494 25.05 10.92 3.68
N TRP A 495 24.80 11.93 2.87
CA TRP A 495 25.03 11.95 1.42
C TRP A 495 26.02 13.03 1.03
N LEU A 496 26.74 12.74 -0.03
CA LEU A 496 27.66 13.61 -0.73
C LEU A 496 26.84 14.47 -1.74
N THR A 497 26.95 15.80 -1.69
CA THR A 497 26.18 16.72 -2.55
C THR A 497 26.96 17.25 -3.76
N GLY A 498 28.30 17.20 -3.70
CA GLY A 498 29.19 17.68 -4.77
C GLY A 498 29.28 16.75 -5.98
N THR A 499 29.23 17.32 -7.19
CA THR A 499 29.53 16.62 -8.45
C THR A 499 30.89 17.07 -9.00
N PRO A 500 31.75 16.15 -9.50
CA PRO A 500 31.49 14.73 -9.72
C PRO A 500 31.75 13.85 -8.48
N LEU A 501 30.93 12.82 -8.29
CA LEU A 501 31.14 11.78 -7.28
C LEU A 501 32.35 10.90 -7.64
N PRO A 502 33.09 10.37 -6.65
CA PRO A 502 34.11 9.35 -6.90
C PRO A 502 33.54 8.15 -7.68
N LYS A 503 34.32 7.64 -8.66
CA LYS A 503 33.87 6.56 -9.56
C LYS A 503 33.36 5.31 -8.81
N TYR A 504 33.98 4.99 -7.68
CA TYR A 504 33.62 3.84 -6.85
C TYR A 504 32.27 4.02 -6.12
N LEU A 505 31.77 5.25 -5.96
CA LEU A 505 30.44 5.54 -5.39
C LEU A 505 29.35 5.70 -6.47
N MET A 506 29.70 6.21 -7.66
CA MET A 506 28.73 6.53 -8.72
C MET A 506 27.82 5.37 -9.13
N LYS A 507 28.36 4.16 -9.24
CA LYS A 507 27.61 2.96 -9.67
C LYS A 507 27.04 2.15 -8.50
N SER A 508 27.39 2.51 -7.28
CA SER A 508 27.13 1.71 -6.08
C SER A 508 26.16 2.42 -5.12
N THR A 509 26.67 3.17 -4.15
CA THR A 509 25.91 3.89 -3.13
C THR A 509 25.32 5.20 -3.65
N LYS A 510 25.69 5.63 -4.86
CA LYS A 510 25.21 6.85 -5.53
C LYS A 510 25.41 8.13 -4.69
N GLY A 511 26.44 8.14 -3.85
CA GLY A 511 26.78 9.27 -2.97
C GLY A 511 26.31 9.10 -1.53
N GLU A 512 25.64 8.00 -1.16
CA GLU A 512 25.43 7.66 0.25
C GLU A 512 26.76 7.24 0.89
N ILE A 513 27.11 7.86 2.02
CA ILE A 513 28.41 7.70 2.70
C ILE A 513 28.24 6.93 4.00
N VAL A 514 27.24 7.29 4.82
CA VAL A 514 26.98 6.70 6.14
C VAL A 514 25.48 6.57 6.36
N HIS A 515 25.03 5.44 6.91
CA HIS A 515 23.69 5.34 7.50
C HIS A 515 23.71 4.52 8.79
N VAL A 516 22.73 4.78 9.67
CA VAL A 516 22.61 4.12 10.97
C VAL A 516 21.41 3.16 10.95
N HIS A 517 21.61 1.94 11.47
CA HIS A 517 20.54 0.95 11.61
C HIS A 517 19.73 1.18 12.89
N SER A 518 18.59 0.51 13.03
CA SER A 518 17.77 0.66 14.25
C SER A 518 18.43 0.07 15.50
N GLU A 519 19.43 -0.81 15.36
CA GLU A 519 20.24 -1.34 16.45
C GLU A 519 21.56 -0.57 16.68
N ALA A 520 21.68 0.63 16.08
CA ALA A 520 22.78 1.57 16.23
C ALA A 520 24.16 1.12 15.69
N SER A 521 24.24 0.02 14.94
CA SER A 521 25.38 -0.17 14.01
C SER A 521 25.25 0.75 12.81
N SER A 522 26.32 0.91 12.03
CA SER A 522 26.31 1.78 10.86
C SER A 522 27.06 1.18 9.69
N HIS A 523 26.54 1.37 8.49
CA HIS A 523 27.32 1.16 7.29
C HIS A 523 28.00 2.44 6.84
N MET A 524 29.26 2.31 6.42
CA MET A 524 30.01 3.41 5.82
C MET A 524 31.10 2.96 4.86
N VAL A 525 31.54 3.88 4.00
CA VAL A 525 32.66 3.68 3.07
C VAL A 525 33.92 4.31 3.67
N LEU A 526 34.92 3.50 3.98
CA LEU A 526 36.25 3.97 4.43
C LEU A 526 37.29 3.83 3.30
N SER A 527 38.50 4.35 3.53
CA SER A 527 39.65 3.96 2.70
C SER A 527 39.96 2.47 2.91
N LEU A 528 40.68 1.83 1.98
CA LEU A 528 41.12 0.43 2.14
C LEU A 528 41.97 0.27 3.40
N THR A 529 42.84 1.25 3.68
CA THR A 529 43.72 1.26 4.85
C THR A 529 42.93 1.38 6.15
N ASP A 530 41.97 2.29 6.23
CA ASP A 530 41.17 2.50 7.44
C ASP A 530 40.17 1.34 7.65
N ALA A 531 39.62 0.77 6.57
CA ALA A 531 38.77 -0.42 6.65
C ALA A 531 39.54 -1.65 7.15
N GLU A 532 40.76 -1.88 6.65
CA GLU A 532 41.62 -2.98 7.13
C GLU A 532 41.94 -2.79 8.62
N GLU A 533 42.29 -1.57 9.06
CA GLU A 533 42.57 -1.29 10.47
C GLU A 533 41.34 -1.47 11.36
N ALA A 534 40.17 -0.94 10.96
CA ALA A 534 38.91 -1.09 11.68
C ALA A 534 38.55 -2.57 11.88
N MET A 535 38.73 -3.38 10.84
CA MET A 535 38.54 -4.82 10.92
C MET A 535 39.58 -5.48 11.81
N ALA A 536 40.88 -5.20 11.64
CA ALA A 536 41.93 -5.79 12.47
C ALA A 536 41.73 -5.52 13.97
N LYS A 537 41.25 -4.31 14.31
CA LYS A 537 41.03 -3.85 15.69
C LYS A 537 39.68 -4.24 16.27
N GLY A 538 38.86 -4.99 15.55
CA GLY A 538 37.60 -5.53 16.07
C GLY A 538 36.41 -4.56 16.03
N TRP A 539 36.52 -3.44 15.30
CA TRP A 539 35.47 -2.42 15.20
C TRP A 539 34.48 -2.67 14.07
N ALA A 540 34.90 -3.41 13.05
CA ALA A 540 34.16 -3.54 11.81
C ALA A 540 34.23 -4.94 11.19
N GLU A 541 33.29 -5.20 10.29
CA GLU A 541 33.34 -6.29 9.31
C GLU A 541 32.81 -5.82 7.95
N LEU A 542 33.13 -6.57 6.89
CA LEU A 542 32.64 -6.27 5.53
C LEU A 542 31.15 -6.55 5.41
N HIS A 543 30.50 -5.85 4.46
CA HIS A 543 29.20 -6.29 3.99
C HIS A 543 29.32 -7.55 3.12
N PRO A 544 28.37 -8.51 3.17
CA PRO A 544 28.44 -9.73 2.36
C PRO A 544 28.59 -9.49 0.85
N LEU A 545 28.13 -8.33 0.37
CA LEU A 545 28.24 -7.91 -1.04
C LEU A 545 29.41 -6.94 -1.33
N SER A 546 30.29 -6.64 -0.37
CA SER A 546 31.43 -5.73 -0.59
C SER A 546 32.36 -6.24 -1.68
N GLY A 547 32.55 -5.44 -2.73
CA GLY A 547 33.38 -5.79 -3.90
C GLY A 547 32.76 -6.82 -4.85
N VAL A 548 31.54 -7.32 -4.57
CA VAL A 548 30.85 -8.30 -5.42
C VAL A 548 30.10 -7.58 -6.55
N MET A 549 30.37 -7.98 -7.80
CA MET A 549 29.70 -7.47 -9.02
C MET A 549 29.73 -5.94 -9.19
N GLY A 550 30.65 -5.23 -8.51
CA GLY A 550 30.79 -3.77 -8.60
C GLY A 550 29.57 -2.98 -8.08
N ARG A 551 28.66 -3.61 -7.33
CA ARG A 551 27.44 -2.97 -6.80
C ARG A 551 27.65 -2.26 -5.47
N ILE A 552 28.63 -2.69 -4.68
CA ILE A 552 29.01 -2.07 -3.39
C ILE A 552 30.53 -1.95 -3.37
N PRO A 553 31.10 -0.81 -2.90
CA PRO A 553 32.54 -0.65 -2.76
C PRO A 553 33.12 -1.74 -1.87
N LEU A 554 34.35 -2.19 -2.15
CA LEU A 554 35.04 -3.15 -1.31
C LEU A 554 35.25 -2.65 0.12
N PRO A 555 35.67 -1.39 0.38
CA PRO A 555 35.80 -0.89 1.76
C PRO A 555 34.47 -0.39 2.35
N TYR A 556 33.33 -0.90 1.86
CA TYR A 556 32.05 -0.73 2.52
C TYR A 556 31.96 -1.70 3.69
N VAL A 557 31.94 -1.14 4.90
CA VAL A 557 32.01 -1.90 6.16
C VAL A 557 30.79 -1.60 7.02
N MET A 558 30.45 -2.55 7.90
CA MET A 558 29.56 -2.31 9.04
C MET A 558 30.41 -2.03 10.26
N ILE A 559 30.28 -0.82 10.83
CA ILE A 559 30.82 -0.46 12.13
C ILE A 559 29.81 -0.90 13.21
N TYR A 560 30.31 -1.60 14.22
CA TYR A 560 29.48 -2.09 15.33
C TYR A 560 28.96 -0.93 16.20
N ALA A 561 27.80 -1.14 16.83
CA ALA A 561 27.17 -0.16 17.70
C ALA A 561 28.10 0.24 18.86
N PRO A 562 28.21 1.56 19.16
CA PRO A 562 28.88 2.04 20.35
C PRO A 562 28.22 1.51 21.63
N ARG A 563 29.03 1.10 22.61
CA ARG A 563 28.51 0.65 23.92
C ARG A 563 28.53 1.73 24.99
N ASP A 564 29.37 2.73 24.83
CA ASP A 564 29.50 3.87 25.74
C ASP A 564 30.09 5.10 25.02
N GLU A 565 30.33 6.17 25.77
CA GLU A 565 30.86 7.45 25.27
C GLU A 565 32.23 7.31 24.58
N GLU A 566 33.09 6.41 25.06
CA GLU A 566 34.40 6.19 24.47
C GLU A 566 34.23 5.59 23.07
N GLU A 567 33.39 4.57 22.94
CA GLU A 567 33.11 3.95 21.64
C GLU A 567 32.33 4.87 20.71
N PHE A 568 31.48 5.74 21.26
CA PHE A 568 30.79 6.76 20.47
C PHE A 568 31.80 7.74 19.87
N GLY A 569 32.80 8.17 20.64
CA GLY A 569 33.89 9.00 20.15
C GLY A 569 34.76 8.31 19.08
N VAL A 570 34.90 6.98 19.14
CA VAL A 570 35.55 6.21 18.06
C VAL A 570 34.65 6.15 16.82
N TRP A 571 33.34 5.97 16.98
CA TRP A 571 32.39 5.98 15.88
C TRP A 571 32.39 7.32 15.13
N THR A 572 32.43 8.46 15.83
CA THR A 572 32.52 9.77 15.16
C THR A 572 33.82 9.92 14.36
N LYS A 573 34.95 9.38 14.84
CA LYS A 573 36.21 9.34 14.06
C LYS A 573 36.08 8.54 12.76
N PHE A 574 35.31 7.45 12.77
CA PHE A 574 35.03 6.71 11.53
C PHE A 574 34.17 7.51 10.55
N VAL A 575 33.16 8.24 11.05
CA VAL A 575 32.34 9.14 10.21
C VAL A 575 33.21 10.23 9.58
N ASP A 576 34.08 10.87 10.37
CA ASP A 576 35.00 11.90 9.86
C ASP A 576 35.97 11.32 8.81
N ALA A 577 36.52 10.12 9.04
CA ALA A 577 37.39 9.45 8.08
C ALA A 577 36.65 9.08 6.78
N ALA A 578 35.39 8.63 6.87
CA ALA A 578 34.54 8.34 5.72
C ALA A 578 34.26 9.59 4.88
N ILE A 579 33.95 10.71 5.53
CA ILE A 579 33.79 12.01 4.86
C ILE A 579 35.09 12.39 4.17
N ALA A 580 36.20 12.44 4.93
CA ALA A 580 37.50 12.86 4.41
C ALA A 580 37.96 12.03 3.21
N PHE A 581 37.77 10.70 3.26
CA PHE A 581 38.08 9.81 2.14
C PHE A 581 37.23 10.08 0.90
N THR A 582 35.91 10.23 1.09
CA THR A 582 34.97 10.39 -0.02
C THR A 582 35.00 11.78 -0.65
N THR A 583 35.47 12.79 0.10
CA THR A 583 35.73 14.14 -0.41
C THR A 583 37.19 14.36 -0.84
N ALA A 584 38.09 13.40 -0.64
CA ALA A 584 39.50 13.57 -0.97
C ALA A 584 39.66 13.83 -2.49
N GLY A 585 40.19 15.00 -2.84
CA GLY A 585 40.34 15.46 -4.22
C GLY A 585 39.21 16.39 -4.72
N GLN A 586 38.21 16.69 -3.89
CA GLN A 586 37.23 17.76 -4.13
C GLN A 586 37.68 19.05 -3.42
N HIS A 587 38.72 19.70 -3.94
CA HIS A 587 39.16 21.03 -3.53
C HIS A 587 39.39 21.92 -4.75
#